data_AF-A0A1T5JBM3-F1
#
_entry.id   AF-A0A1T5JBM3-F1
#
_cell.length_a   1.000
_cell.length_b   1.000
_cell.length_c   1.000
_cell.angle_alpha   90.00
_cell.angle_beta   90.00
_cell.angle_gamma   90.00
#
_symmetry.space_group_name_H-M   'P 1'
#
loop_
_entity.id
_entity.type
_entity.pdbx_description
1 polymer ?
#
loop_
_entity_poly.entity_id
_entity_poly.type
_entity_poly.pdbx_seq_one_letter_code
_entity_poly.pdbx_strand_id
1 'polypeptide(L)'
;MRESVTVSTDPSSTPSTVPSAVPSTVAPPFPDDLLARAVVDLSAVRDNVRALAGHAPGAAVMAVVKADGYGHGMLPVARAALAGGATWLGTAVPAEALALRAGGVTPGDARVLTWLAAPGAPFGRLVAAGVDVGVAAPWALAEVAAGARAAGETARVHLKVDTGLGRNGIMPADLPDVVRRAAALEAEGVLRVVGVMSHLACADEPGHPSVALQAEAFDDAVRTVERAGASLEVRHLANSAAVLTAPRLHYDLVRPGIAVYGHSPVPQLGAPGDYGLRGAMTLQARLATVKDVPAGHGVSYGHHYTTPRDTRLGVVPLGYADGIQRHASGGSLGVGGPVGTGAGGTARVLRVAGRVCMDQFVLDLGPGAAERAGDVVTLFGASDGVDRGAVVPNAEDWARAAGTISYEIVTGIGARAPRVYAGLDAGLYTGMDESSEDRKEVQR
;
A
#
# COMPACT_ATOMS: atom_id res chain seq x y z
N MET A 1 -46.11 6.23 59.00
CA MET A 1 -45.07 6.52 60.01
C MET A 1 -43.78 6.77 59.27
N ARG A 2 -43.17 7.93 59.52
CA ARG A 2 -41.94 8.40 58.88
C ARG A 2 -40.76 7.64 59.49
N GLU A 3 -39.97 6.96 58.67
CA GLU A 3 -38.59 6.63 59.04
C GLU A 3 -37.67 7.11 57.94
N SER A 4 -36.91 8.13 58.32
CA SER A 4 -35.79 8.74 57.64
C SER A 4 -34.58 7.81 57.71
N VAL A 5 -34.12 7.35 56.55
CA VAL A 5 -32.79 6.75 56.41
C VAL A 5 -31.88 7.79 55.76
N THR A 6 -30.99 8.34 56.57
CA THR A 6 -29.86 9.18 56.17
C THR A 6 -28.84 8.33 55.43
N VAL A 7 -28.66 8.59 54.13
CA VAL A 7 -27.56 8.03 53.34
C VAL A 7 -26.33 8.93 53.54
N SER A 8 -25.30 8.37 54.16
CA SER A 8 -23.97 8.95 54.27
C SER A 8 -23.30 8.94 52.90
N THR A 9 -22.90 10.12 52.40
CA THR A 9 -22.12 10.28 51.17
C THR A 9 -20.63 10.21 51.51
N ASP A 10 -19.96 9.15 51.08
CA ASP A 10 -18.50 9.04 51.08
C ASP A 10 -17.98 9.32 49.66
N PRO A 11 -17.22 10.40 49.40
CA PRO A 11 -16.67 10.67 48.09
C PRO A 11 -15.25 10.12 48.01
N SER A 12 -15.11 8.83 47.71
CA SER A 12 -13.84 8.29 47.21
C SER A 12 -14.08 7.54 45.90
N SER A 13 -14.02 8.29 44.79
CA SER A 13 -13.87 7.70 43.46
C SER A 13 -12.65 8.30 42.77
N THR A 14 -11.73 7.38 42.51
CA THR A 14 -10.60 7.38 41.58
C THR A 14 -10.69 8.37 40.41
N PRO A 15 -9.59 9.06 40.06
CA PRO A 15 -9.56 9.88 38.86
C PRO A 15 -9.55 8.99 37.62
N SER A 16 -10.58 9.17 36.79
CA SER A 16 -10.67 8.74 35.40
C SER A 16 -9.44 9.23 34.63
N THR A 17 -8.62 8.30 34.14
CA THR A 17 -7.50 8.57 33.26
C THR A 17 -8.04 8.84 31.86
N VAL A 18 -8.08 10.13 31.52
CA VAL A 18 -8.26 10.61 30.15
C VAL A 18 -7.15 9.99 29.29
N PRO A 19 -7.44 9.40 28.12
CA PRO A 19 -6.39 8.87 27.27
C PRO A 19 -5.47 10.02 26.83
N SER A 20 -4.18 9.82 27.12
CA SER A 20 -3.08 10.71 26.77
C SER A 20 -3.14 11.07 25.28
N ALA A 21 -3.13 12.37 25.00
CA ALA A 21 -3.05 12.91 23.65
C ALA A 21 -1.81 12.34 22.94
N VAL A 22 -2.03 11.71 21.80
CA VAL A 22 -0.99 11.28 20.87
C VAL A 22 -0.10 12.49 20.57
N PRO A 23 1.24 12.40 20.68
CA PRO A 23 2.09 13.52 20.35
C PRO A 23 1.88 13.87 18.89
N SER A 24 1.39 15.09 18.64
CA SER A 24 1.33 15.69 17.31
C SER A 24 2.76 15.74 16.77
N THR A 25 3.09 14.80 15.90
CA THR A 25 4.33 14.85 15.13
C THR A 25 4.16 15.97 14.11
N VAL A 26 4.65 17.16 14.48
CA VAL A 26 4.76 18.29 13.55
C VAL A 26 5.54 17.78 12.33
N ALA A 27 4.88 17.75 11.18
CA ALA A 27 5.52 17.35 9.93
C ALA A 27 6.77 18.22 9.71
N PRO A 28 7.90 17.65 9.24
CA PRO A 28 9.11 18.42 9.03
C PRO A 28 8.81 19.61 8.10
N PRO A 29 9.47 20.76 8.32
CA PRO A 29 9.29 21.93 7.47
C PRO A 29 9.50 21.55 6.00
N PHE A 30 8.73 22.17 5.11
CA PHE A 30 8.84 21.91 3.67
C PHE A 30 10.22 22.41 3.20
N PRO A 31 11.12 21.55 2.70
CA PRO A 31 12.45 21.99 2.28
C PRO A 31 12.38 23.08 1.21
N ASP A 32 13.27 24.05 1.24
CA ASP A 32 13.21 25.22 0.36
C ASP A 32 13.57 24.89 -1.10
N ASP A 33 14.29 23.79 -1.32
CA ASP A 33 14.76 23.30 -2.62
C ASP A 33 13.75 22.39 -3.35
N LEU A 34 12.67 21.99 -2.68
CA LEU A 34 11.66 21.09 -3.25
C LEU A 34 10.43 21.84 -3.79
N LEU A 35 9.98 21.44 -4.97
CA LEU A 35 8.69 21.86 -5.54
C LEU A 35 7.52 21.00 -5.03
N ALA A 36 7.80 19.73 -4.74
CA ALA A 36 6.84 18.74 -4.26
C ALA A 36 7.54 17.71 -3.36
N ARG A 37 6.76 17.01 -2.53
CA ARG A 37 7.25 15.90 -1.71
C ARG A 37 6.14 14.90 -1.40
N ALA A 38 6.51 13.63 -1.24
CA ALA A 38 5.66 12.59 -0.69
C ALA A 38 6.15 12.27 0.74
N VAL A 39 5.47 12.81 1.76
CA VAL A 39 5.82 12.51 3.15
C VAL A 39 5.25 11.15 3.52
N VAL A 40 6.09 10.22 3.95
CA VAL A 40 5.73 8.86 4.35
C VAL A 40 5.90 8.72 5.87
N ASP A 41 4.78 8.60 6.58
CA ASP A 41 4.75 8.37 8.02
C ASP A 41 4.90 6.87 8.32
N LEU A 42 6.10 6.49 8.77
CA LEU A 42 6.42 5.10 9.13
C LEU A 42 5.74 4.65 10.44
N SER A 43 5.37 5.58 11.33
CA SER A 43 4.52 5.24 12.48
C SER A 43 3.13 4.80 12.00
N ALA A 44 2.59 5.42 10.95
CA ALA A 44 1.31 5.00 10.36
C ALA A 44 1.40 3.56 9.85
N VAL A 45 2.45 3.24 9.09
CA VAL A 45 2.69 1.87 8.59
C VAL A 45 2.76 0.87 9.74
N ARG A 46 3.55 1.17 10.78
CA ARG A 46 3.67 0.32 11.98
C ARG A 46 2.31 0.07 12.63
N ASP A 47 1.55 1.14 12.85
CA ASP A 47 0.27 1.08 13.57
C ASP A 47 -0.82 0.40 12.73
N ASN A 48 -0.82 0.60 11.42
CA ASN A 48 -1.70 -0.11 10.49
C ASN A 48 -1.44 -1.62 10.51
N VAL A 49 -0.18 -2.05 10.49
CA VAL A 49 0.16 -3.48 10.61
C VAL A 49 -0.31 -4.05 11.95
N ARG A 50 -0.13 -3.30 13.05
CA ARG A 50 -0.65 -3.71 14.36
C ARG A 50 -2.17 -3.85 14.36
N ALA A 51 -2.89 -2.92 13.75
CA ALA A 51 -4.34 -3.00 13.60
C ALA A 51 -4.75 -4.22 12.77
N LEU A 52 -4.07 -4.49 11.66
CA LEU A 52 -4.33 -5.65 10.80
C LEU A 52 -4.06 -6.98 11.51
N ALA A 53 -3.03 -7.06 12.35
CA ALA A 53 -2.82 -8.22 13.22
C ALA A 53 -3.97 -8.39 14.23
N GLY A 54 -4.50 -7.28 14.77
CA GLY A 54 -5.68 -7.29 15.63
C GLY A 54 -6.97 -7.78 14.93
N HIS A 55 -7.10 -7.53 13.63
CA HIS A 55 -8.20 -8.07 12.82
C HIS A 55 -8.04 -9.56 12.51
N ALA A 56 -6.82 -10.12 12.59
CA ALA A 56 -6.52 -11.52 12.29
C ALA A 56 -5.71 -12.21 13.41
N PRO A 57 -6.25 -12.30 14.65
CA PRO A 57 -5.47 -12.68 15.84
C PRO A 57 -4.90 -14.11 15.82
N GLY A 58 -5.44 -14.99 14.96
CA GLY A 58 -4.97 -16.38 14.80
C GLY A 58 -3.97 -16.59 13.66
N ALA A 59 -3.68 -15.55 12.87
CA ALA A 59 -2.82 -15.65 11.70
C ALA A 59 -1.60 -14.74 11.82
N ALA A 60 -0.47 -15.18 11.27
CA ALA A 60 0.67 -14.31 11.03
C ALA A 60 0.31 -13.24 9.97
N VAL A 61 1.07 -12.14 9.92
CA VAL A 61 0.89 -11.08 8.93
C VAL A 61 2.08 -11.04 7.96
N MET A 62 1.78 -11.19 6.67
CA MET A 62 2.69 -10.86 5.57
C MET A 62 2.40 -9.46 5.06
N ALA A 63 3.24 -8.49 5.41
CA ALA A 63 3.15 -7.16 4.83
C ALA A 63 3.62 -7.19 3.37
N VAL A 64 2.73 -6.88 2.43
CA VAL A 64 3.05 -6.90 1.00
C VAL A 64 3.68 -5.56 0.60
N VAL A 65 4.97 -5.59 0.26
CA VAL A 65 5.82 -4.40 0.00
C VAL A 65 6.32 -4.30 -1.45
N LYS A 66 5.71 -5.04 -2.38
CA LYS A 66 5.98 -4.94 -3.82
C LYS A 66 5.80 -3.53 -4.37
N ALA A 67 6.30 -3.28 -5.58
CA ALA A 67 6.20 -2.00 -6.30
C ALA A 67 6.72 -0.84 -5.45
N ASP A 68 7.94 -1.01 -4.94
CA ASP A 68 8.60 -0.06 -4.04
C ASP A 68 7.75 0.31 -2.81
N GLY A 69 7.17 -0.70 -2.14
CA GLY A 69 6.26 -0.48 -1.03
C GLY A 69 5.01 0.32 -1.44
N TYR A 70 4.38 -0.04 -2.56
CA TYR A 70 3.26 0.70 -3.14
C TYR A 70 3.59 2.19 -3.34
N GLY A 71 4.81 2.48 -3.80
CA GLY A 71 5.32 3.84 -3.99
C GLY A 71 5.75 4.57 -2.70
N HIS A 72 5.71 3.94 -1.53
CA HIS A 72 6.11 4.57 -0.27
C HIS A 72 7.61 4.37 0.05
N GLY A 73 8.32 3.52 -0.69
CA GLY A 73 9.70 3.12 -0.43
C GLY A 73 9.78 1.80 0.31
N MET A 74 10.24 0.76 -0.38
CA MET A 74 10.15 -0.64 0.08
C MET A 74 10.89 -0.90 1.38
N LEU A 75 12.15 -0.47 1.50
CA LEU A 75 12.98 -0.78 2.67
C LEU A 75 12.51 -0.09 3.96
N PRO A 76 12.24 1.23 3.98
CA PRO A 76 11.73 1.89 5.18
C PRO A 76 10.37 1.33 5.62
N VAL A 77 9.46 1.08 4.67
CA VAL A 77 8.15 0.47 4.95
C VAL A 77 8.29 -0.95 5.47
N ALA A 78 9.16 -1.78 4.88
CA ALA A 78 9.38 -3.14 5.35
C ALA A 78 9.80 -3.14 6.82
N ARG A 79 10.77 -2.31 7.20
CA ARG A 79 11.22 -2.18 8.60
C ARG A 79 10.11 -1.69 9.53
N ALA A 80 9.33 -0.69 9.10
CA ALA A 80 8.19 -0.20 9.86
C ALA A 80 7.09 -1.27 10.04
N ALA A 81 6.83 -2.08 9.01
CA ALA A 81 5.88 -3.18 9.06
C ALA A 81 6.34 -4.27 10.03
N LEU A 82 7.64 -4.62 10.05
CA LEU A 82 8.20 -5.56 11.03
C LEU A 82 8.07 -5.03 12.46
N ALA A 83 8.34 -3.74 12.68
CA ALA A 83 8.10 -3.09 13.98
C ALA A 83 6.61 -3.05 14.38
N GLY A 84 5.70 -3.18 13.40
CA GLY A 84 4.25 -3.30 13.60
C GLY A 84 3.79 -4.72 13.93
N GLY A 85 4.68 -5.72 13.87
CA GLY A 85 4.39 -7.11 14.17
C GLY A 85 4.24 -8.02 12.95
N ALA A 86 4.52 -7.54 11.73
CA ALA A 86 4.63 -8.43 10.58
C ALA A 86 5.81 -9.41 10.78
N THR A 87 5.58 -10.69 10.52
CA THR A 87 6.62 -11.74 10.57
C THR A 87 7.02 -12.24 9.18
N TRP A 88 6.28 -11.81 8.16
CA TRP A 88 6.53 -12.08 6.75
C TRP A 88 6.52 -10.77 5.94
N LEU A 89 7.28 -10.78 4.84
CA LEU A 89 7.25 -9.76 3.80
C LEU A 89 6.93 -10.40 2.45
N GLY A 90 6.06 -9.78 1.67
CA GLY A 90 5.66 -10.25 0.35
C GLY A 90 6.10 -9.30 -0.76
N THR A 91 6.77 -9.83 -1.77
CA THR A 91 7.19 -9.09 -2.98
C THR A 91 6.63 -9.74 -4.23
N ALA A 92 6.53 -9.00 -5.33
CA ALA A 92 6.07 -9.58 -6.58
C ALA A 92 7.21 -10.33 -7.26
N VAL A 93 8.32 -9.65 -7.53
CA VAL A 93 9.37 -10.15 -8.42
C VAL A 93 10.68 -10.46 -7.69
N PRO A 94 11.51 -11.38 -8.21
CA PRO A 94 12.78 -11.77 -7.59
C PRO A 94 13.70 -10.61 -7.20
N ALA A 95 13.77 -9.58 -8.04
CA ALA A 95 14.63 -8.41 -7.80
C ALA A 95 14.25 -7.67 -6.50
N GLU A 96 12.96 -7.57 -6.19
CA GLU A 96 12.49 -6.92 -4.96
C GLU A 96 12.87 -7.73 -3.72
N ALA A 97 12.67 -9.06 -3.75
CA ALA A 97 13.06 -9.92 -2.63
C ALA A 97 14.58 -9.90 -2.38
N LEU A 98 15.38 -9.92 -3.45
CA LEU A 98 16.82 -9.80 -3.34
C LEU A 98 17.24 -8.43 -2.81
N ALA A 99 16.54 -7.36 -3.20
CA ALA A 99 16.78 -6.01 -2.67
C ALA A 99 16.42 -5.90 -1.18
N LEU A 100 15.38 -6.58 -0.70
CA LEU A 100 15.09 -6.68 0.75
C LEU A 100 16.25 -7.33 1.51
N ARG A 101 16.78 -8.45 0.99
CA ARG A 101 17.93 -9.14 1.60
C ARG A 101 19.19 -8.29 1.57
N ALA A 102 19.50 -7.66 0.43
CA ALA A 102 20.63 -6.74 0.29
C ALA A 102 20.49 -5.50 1.19
N GLY A 103 19.25 -5.03 1.43
CA GLY A 103 18.93 -3.95 2.34
C GLY A 103 18.91 -4.34 3.83
N GLY A 104 19.40 -5.53 4.18
CA GLY A 104 19.63 -5.97 5.55
C GLY A 104 18.45 -6.62 6.24
N VAL A 105 17.38 -7.00 5.52
CA VAL A 105 16.32 -7.84 6.09
C VAL A 105 16.82 -9.29 6.12
N THR A 106 17.27 -9.77 7.27
CA THR A 106 17.85 -11.11 7.41
C THR A 106 16.77 -12.19 7.55
N PRO A 107 17.08 -13.47 7.30
CA PRO A 107 16.13 -14.56 7.54
C PRO A 107 15.65 -14.68 8.99
N GLY A 108 16.39 -14.11 9.96
CA GLY A 108 15.99 -14.04 11.36
C GLY A 108 14.99 -12.92 11.67
N ASP A 109 14.97 -11.85 10.88
CA ASP A 109 14.02 -10.74 11.04
C ASP A 109 12.64 -11.11 10.49
N ALA A 110 12.61 -11.69 9.30
CA ALA A 110 11.38 -12.04 8.60
C ALA A 110 11.58 -13.10 7.51
N ARG A 111 10.51 -13.86 7.27
CA ARG A 111 10.36 -14.65 6.04
C ARG A 111 10.04 -13.72 4.88
N VAL A 112 10.64 -13.96 3.71
CA VAL A 112 10.39 -13.19 2.50
C VAL A 112 9.86 -14.14 1.44
N LEU A 113 8.70 -13.83 0.85
CA LEU A 113 8.11 -14.58 -0.25
C LEU A 113 8.09 -13.71 -1.52
N THR A 114 8.49 -14.30 -2.66
CA THR A 114 8.28 -13.75 -4.01
C THR A 114 7.53 -14.74 -4.89
N TRP A 115 6.64 -14.29 -5.77
CA TRP A 115 5.70 -15.21 -6.47
C TRP A 115 5.51 -14.95 -7.97
N LEU A 116 6.13 -13.93 -8.56
CA LEU A 116 6.05 -13.62 -9.98
C LEU A 116 7.42 -13.81 -10.62
N ALA A 117 7.60 -14.95 -11.29
CA ALA A 117 8.79 -15.30 -12.04
C ALA A 117 8.41 -15.74 -13.46
N ALA A 118 9.32 -15.50 -14.40
CA ALA A 118 9.31 -16.07 -15.73
C ALA A 118 10.44 -17.12 -15.85
N PRO A 119 10.41 -18.02 -16.84
CA PRO A 119 11.51 -18.95 -17.10
C PRO A 119 12.86 -18.24 -17.18
N GLY A 120 13.87 -18.80 -16.54
CA GLY A 120 15.21 -18.20 -16.42
C GLY A 120 15.36 -17.20 -15.27
N ALA A 121 14.37 -17.10 -14.38
CA ALA A 121 14.50 -16.31 -13.15
C ALA A 121 15.66 -16.80 -12.26
N PRO A 122 16.26 -15.93 -11.42
CA PRO A 122 17.47 -16.25 -10.67
C PRO A 122 17.18 -17.08 -9.41
N PHE A 123 16.55 -18.25 -9.54
CA PHE A 123 16.13 -19.08 -8.40
C PHE A 123 17.29 -19.48 -7.49
N GLY A 124 18.48 -19.78 -8.02
CA GLY A 124 19.65 -20.07 -7.19
C GLY A 124 20.03 -18.91 -6.26
N ARG A 125 19.93 -17.66 -6.74
CA ARG A 125 20.18 -16.47 -5.89
C ARG A 125 19.09 -16.28 -4.84
N LEU A 126 17.84 -16.57 -5.17
CA LEU A 126 16.73 -16.50 -4.21
C LEU A 126 16.91 -17.52 -3.08
N VAL A 127 17.22 -18.77 -3.44
CA VAL A 127 17.43 -19.85 -2.46
C VAL A 127 18.63 -19.52 -1.57
N ALA A 128 19.78 -19.14 -2.16
CA ALA A 128 20.98 -18.76 -1.39
C ALA A 128 20.74 -17.55 -0.46
N ALA A 129 19.80 -16.67 -0.81
CA ALA A 129 19.40 -15.53 0.02
C ALA A 129 18.29 -15.86 1.04
N GLY A 130 17.91 -17.13 1.18
CA GLY A 130 16.86 -17.58 2.09
C GLY A 130 15.49 -16.97 1.79
N VAL A 131 15.14 -16.83 0.50
CA VAL A 131 13.84 -16.35 0.03
C VAL A 131 12.93 -17.53 -0.31
N ASP A 132 11.72 -17.53 0.24
CA ASP A 132 10.68 -18.50 -0.10
C ASP A 132 10.10 -18.16 -1.49
N VAL A 133 9.81 -19.17 -2.30
CA VAL A 133 9.40 -18.99 -3.71
C VAL A 133 7.98 -19.50 -3.96
N GLY A 134 7.12 -18.63 -4.49
CA GLY A 134 5.80 -19.00 -5.00
C GLY A 134 5.89 -19.73 -6.34
N VAL A 135 5.52 -21.00 -6.35
CA VAL A 135 5.45 -21.84 -7.56
C VAL A 135 4.03 -21.76 -8.11
N ALA A 136 3.87 -20.98 -9.18
CA ALA A 136 2.58 -20.71 -9.79
C ALA A 136 2.35 -21.42 -11.14
N ALA A 137 3.33 -22.21 -11.59
CA ALA A 137 3.26 -22.97 -12.83
C ALA A 137 4.14 -24.24 -12.76
N PRO A 138 3.78 -25.33 -13.47
CA PRO A 138 4.51 -26.60 -13.41
C PRO A 138 5.99 -26.53 -13.84
N TRP A 139 6.35 -25.60 -14.74
CA TRP A 139 7.75 -25.40 -15.17
C TRP A 139 8.62 -24.86 -14.02
N ALA A 140 8.06 -24.00 -13.17
CA ALA A 140 8.82 -23.30 -12.13
C ALA A 140 9.36 -24.27 -11.08
N LEU A 141 8.65 -25.36 -10.79
CA LEU A 141 9.12 -26.39 -9.87
C LEU A 141 10.49 -26.98 -10.28
N ALA A 142 10.69 -27.22 -11.58
CA ALA A 142 11.95 -27.76 -12.09
C ALA A 142 13.09 -26.72 -12.03
N GLU A 143 12.80 -25.46 -12.34
CA GLU A 143 13.81 -24.40 -12.27
C GLU A 143 14.17 -24.02 -10.83
N VAL A 144 13.21 -24.02 -9.90
CA VAL A 144 13.50 -23.87 -8.47
C VAL A 144 14.40 -25.00 -7.98
N ALA A 145 14.10 -26.24 -8.36
CA ALA A 145 14.93 -27.39 -8.00
C ALA A 145 16.36 -27.29 -8.58
N ALA A 146 16.51 -26.85 -9.83
CA ALA A 146 17.82 -26.60 -10.41
C ALA A 146 18.57 -25.48 -9.66
N GLY A 147 17.88 -24.39 -9.31
CA GLY A 147 18.44 -23.29 -8.52
C GLY A 147 18.88 -23.74 -7.12
N ALA A 148 18.07 -24.56 -6.45
CA ALA A 148 18.37 -25.13 -5.15
C ALA A 148 19.64 -25.98 -5.17
N ARG A 149 19.73 -26.92 -6.14
CA ARG A 149 20.93 -27.75 -6.33
C ARG A 149 22.17 -26.91 -6.62
N ALA A 150 22.05 -25.86 -7.43
CA ALA A 150 23.16 -24.96 -7.74
C ALA A 150 23.61 -24.13 -6.51
N ALA A 151 22.66 -23.75 -5.64
CA ALA A 151 22.95 -23.06 -4.40
C ALA A 151 23.52 -23.98 -3.30
N GLY A 152 23.32 -25.31 -3.42
CA GLY A 152 23.67 -26.27 -2.38
C GLY A 152 22.73 -26.21 -1.17
N GLU A 153 21.52 -25.70 -1.35
CA GLU A 153 20.57 -25.36 -0.28
C GLU A 153 19.17 -25.89 -0.63
N THR A 154 18.36 -26.22 0.39
CA THR A 154 16.97 -26.67 0.17
C THR A 154 16.05 -25.48 -0.08
N ALA A 155 15.41 -25.43 -1.26
CA ALA A 155 14.44 -24.38 -1.56
C ALA A 155 13.16 -24.53 -0.71
N ARG A 156 12.62 -23.41 -0.23
CA ARG A 156 11.31 -23.35 0.41
C ARG A 156 10.28 -22.84 -0.59
N VAL A 157 9.24 -23.62 -0.86
CA VAL A 157 8.26 -23.29 -1.90
C VAL A 157 6.83 -23.20 -1.37
N HIS A 158 6.09 -22.24 -1.92
CA HIS A 158 4.65 -22.11 -1.73
C HIS A 158 3.95 -22.49 -3.03
N LEU A 159 3.10 -23.51 -3.02
CA LEU A 159 2.30 -23.86 -4.19
C LEU A 159 1.17 -22.85 -4.35
N LYS A 160 1.21 -22.09 -5.45
CA LYS A 160 0.16 -21.13 -5.77
C LYS A 160 -0.87 -21.80 -6.69
N VAL A 161 -2.10 -21.90 -6.22
CA VAL A 161 -3.21 -22.55 -6.92
C VAL A 161 -4.15 -21.48 -7.45
N ASP A 162 -4.63 -21.63 -8.69
CA ASP A 162 -5.69 -20.77 -9.21
C ASP A 162 -7.05 -21.33 -8.81
N THR A 163 -7.72 -20.65 -7.87
CA THR A 163 -9.03 -21.07 -7.36
C THR A 163 -10.19 -20.36 -8.05
N GLY A 164 -9.93 -19.55 -9.09
CA GLY A 164 -10.95 -18.82 -9.83
C GLY A 164 -10.59 -17.38 -10.20
N LEU A 165 -9.34 -16.94 -9.97
CA LEU A 165 -8.90 -15.61 -10.40
C LEU A 165 -8.54 -15.58 -11.89
N GLY A 166 -8.09 -16.71 -12.46
CA GLY A 166 -7.75 -16.82 -13.87
C GLY A 166 -6.52 -16.01 -14.28
N ARG A 167 -5.54 -15.85 -13.38
CA ARG A 167 -4.36 -14.97 -13.61
C ARG A 167 -3.04 -15.72 -13.63
N ASN A 168 -2.72 -16.35 -12.51
CA ASN A 168 -1.50 -17.12 -12.32
C ASN A 168 -1.81 -18.16 -11.25
N GLY A 169 -1.09 -19.27 -11.21
CA GLY A 169 -1.36 -20.37 -10.30
C GLY A 169 -1.65 -21.65 -11.06
N ILE A 170 -1.34 -22.76 -10.40
CA ILE A 170 -1.57 -24.11 -10.90
C ILE A 170 -3.07 -24.36 -10.88
N MET A 171 -3.63 -24.81 -12.02
CA MET A 171 -5.03 -25.18 -12.07
C MET A 171 -5.28 -26.42 -11.20
N PRO A 172 -6.46 -26.56 -10.57
CA PRO A 172 -6.76 -27.72 -9.73
C PRO A 172 -6.56 -29.08 -10.43
N ALA A 173 -6.77 -29.14 -11.75
CA ALA A 173 -6.54 -30.34 -12.55
C ALA A 173 -5.06 -30.74 -12.66
N ASP A 174 -4.14 -29.78 -12.64
CA ASP A 174 -2.69 -30.01 -12.75
C ASP A 174 -2.03 -30.21 -11.39
N LEU A 175 -2.69 -29.79 -10.31
CA LEU A 175 -2.14 -29.81 -8.96
C LEU A 175 -1.67 -31.20 -8.50
N PRO A 176 -2.40 -32.32 -8.74
CA PRO A 176 -1.94 -33.64 -8.35
C PRO A 176 -0.57 -34.04 -8.95
N ASP A 177 -0.33 -33.71 -10.22
CA ASP A 177 0.96 -33.99 -10.86
C ASP A 177 2.09 -33.14 -10.28
N VAL A 178 1.83 -31.84 -10.08
CA VAL A 178 2.80 -30.92 -9.49
C VAL A 178 3.17 -31.36 -8.07
N VAL A 179 2.19 -31.77 -7.27
CA VAL A 179 2.41 -32.26 -5.89
C VAL A 179 3.23 -33.56 -5.90
N ARG A 180 2.90 -34.52 -6.77
CA ARG A 180 3.68 -35.76 -6.93
C ARG A 180 5.15 -35.47 -7.26
N ARG A 181 5.39 -34.51 -8.17
CA ARG A 181 6.76 -34.09 -8.54
C ARG A 181 7.46 -33.35 -7.40
N ALA A 182 6.73 -32.52 -6.66
CA ALA A 182 7.28 -31.81 -5.50
C ALA A 182 7.69 -32.81 -4.41
N ALA A 183 6.86 -33.80 -4.09
CA ALA A 183 7.16 -34.84 -3.10
C ALA A 183 8.42 -35.65 -3.45
N ALA A 184 8.66 -35.95 -4.74
CA ALA A 184 9.90 -36.59 -5.17
C ALA A 184 11.13 -35.70 -4.90
N LEU A 185 11.02 -34.40 -5.18
CA LEU A 185 12.11 -33.44 -4.91
C LEU A 185 12.31 -33.18 -3.40
N GLU A 186 11.26 -33.29 -2.59
CA GLU A 186 11.37 -33.27 -1.13
C GLU A 186 12.12 -34.48 -0.59
N ALA A 187 11.83 -35.68 -1.10
CA ALA A 187 12.54 -36.90 -0.72
C ALA A 187 14.04 -36.85 -1.08
N GLU A 188 14.42 -36.09 -2.11
CA GLU A 188 15.81 -35.80 -2.46
C GLU A 188 16.45 -34.68 -1.62
N GLY A 189 15.68 -34.00 -0.75
CA GLY A 189 16.14 -32.85 0.04
C GLY A 189 16.35 -31.55 -0.77
N VAL A 190 15.88 -31.52 -2.02
CA VAL A 190 16.12 -30.39 -2.96
C VAL A 190 15.21 -29.20 -2.66
N LEU A 191 13.97 -29.47 -2.26
CA LEU A 191 13.04 -28.42 -1.85
C LEU A 191 12.13 -28.92 -0.72
N ARG A 192 11.34 -28.01 -0.15
CA ARG A 192 10.25 -28.29 0.76
C ARG A 192 9.03 -27.42 0.42
N VAL A 193 7.87 -28.03 0.27
CA VAL A 193 6.56 -27.41 0.19
C VAL A 193 6.15 -26.97 1.58
N VAL A 194 6.33 -25.68 1.86
CA VAL A 194 6.07 -25.08 3.17
C VAL A 194 4.76 -24.31 3.21
N GLY A 195 4.15 -24.04 2.06
CA GLY A 195 2.86 -23.36 2.03
C GLY A 195 2.01 -23.59 0.79
N VAL A 196 0.73 -23.27 0.94
CA VAL A 196 -0.24 -23.26 -0.16
C VAL A 196 -0.92 -21.90 -0.18
N MET A 197 -1.03 -21.31 -1.37
CA MET A 197 -1.57 -19.97 -1.54
C MET A 197 -2.52 -19.85 -2.72
N SER A 198 -3.50 -18.97 -2.58
CA SER A 198 -4.31 -18.48 -3.71
C SER A 198 -4.60 -16.98 -3.53
N HIS A 199 -5.37 -16.37 -4.42
CA HIS A 199 -5.75 -14.97 -4.35
C HIS A 199 -7.20 -14.76 -4.79
N LEU A 200 -7.94 -14.02 -3.98
CA LEU A 200 -9.35 -13.73 -4.20
C LEU A 200 -9.54 -12.70 -5.33
N ALA A 201 -10.58 -12.88 -6.13
CA ALA A 201 -10.94 -12.02 -7.24
C ALA A 201 -11.79 -10.81 -6.79
N CYS A 202 -12.82 -11.07 -6.00
CA CYS A 202 -13.85 -10.07 -5.65
C CYS A 202 -13.98 -9.89 -4.12
N ALA A 203 -12.87 -10.00 -3.38
CA ALA A 203 -12.92 -9.85 -1.91
C ALA A 203 -13.27 -8.42 -1.47
N ASP A 204 -13.03 -7.46 -2.36
CA ASP A 204 -13.40 -6.05 -2.29
C ASP A 204 -14.83 -5.78 -2.80
N GLU A 205 -15.57 -6.80 -3.21
CA GLU A 205 -17.00 -6.74 -3.55
C GLU A 205 -17.83 -7.53 -2.51
N PRO A 206 -18.38 -6.85 -1.48
CA PRO A 206 -19.09 -7.51 -0.39
C PRO A 206 -20.23 -8.40 -0.88
N GLY A 207 -20.23 -9.66 -0.46
CA GLY A 207 -21.26 -10.64 -0.81
C GLY A 207 -21.08 -11.31 -2.18
N HIS A 208 -20.02 -11.01 -2.94
CA HIS A 208 -19.81 -11.64 -4.24
C HIS A 208 -19.62 -13.17 -4.09
N PRO A 209 -20.38 -14.02 -4.82
CA PRO A 209 -20.41 -15.47 -4.61
C PRO A 209 -19.08 -16.16 -4.93
N SER A 210 -18.24 -15.55 -5.79
CA SER A 210 -16.90 -16.09 -6.10
C SER A 210 -16.04 -16.28 -4.86
N VAL A 211 -16.19 -15.46 -3.81
CA VAL A 211 -15.35 -15.56 -2.61
C VAL A 211 -15.57 -16.88 -1.88
N ALA A 212 -16.82 -17.37 -1.81
CA ALA A 212 -17.12 -18.67 -1.22
C ALA A 212 -16.59 -19.82 -2.10
N LEU A 213 -16.83 -19.75 -3.42
CA LEU A 213 -16.34 -20.76 -4.37
C LEU A 213 -14.80 -20.87 -4.37
N GLN A 214 -14.10 -19.73 -4.31
CA GLN A 214 -12.65 -19.71 -4.23
C GLN A 214 -12.11 -20.25 -2.91
N ALA A 215 -12.85 -20.11 -1.81
CA ALA A 215 -12.49 -20.67 -0.51
C ALA A 215 -12.64 -22.20 -0.51
N GLU A 216 -13.76 -22.72 -1.03
CA GLU A 216 -13.97 -24.17 -1.17
C GLU A 216 -12.89 -24.81 -2.06
N ALA A 217 -12.61 -24.22 -3.23
CA ALA A 217 -11.55 -24.68 -4.11
C ALA A 217 -10.15 -24.58 -3.47
N PHE A 218 -9.93 -23.61 -2.57
CA PHE A 218 -8.69 -23.50 -1.82
C PHE A 218 -8.55 -24.60 -0.77
N ASP A 219 -9.63 -24.91 -0.04
CA ASP A 219 -9.64 -26.00 0.94
C ASP A 219 -9.40 -27.36 0.25
N ASP A 220 -9.97 -27.58 -0.94
CA ASP A 220 -9.73 -28.78 -1.76
C ASP A 220 -8.26 -28.90 -2.17
N ALA A 221 -7.66 -27.79 -2.57
CA ALA A 221 -6.25 -27.73 -2.95
C ALA A 221 -5.33 -28.03 -1.75
N VAL A 222 -5.60 -27.44 -0.59
CA VAL A 222 -4.88 -27.71 0.66
C VAL A 222 -4.96 -29.19 1.01
N ARG A 223 -6.16 -29.79 0.99
CA ARG A 223 -6.32 -31.24 1.25
C ARG A 223 -5.57 -32.11 0.26
N THR A 224 -5.48 -31.70 -1.01
CA THR A 224 -4.72 -32.44 -2.03
C THR A 224 -3.23 -32.44 -1.69
N VAL A 225 -2.68 -31.30 -1.28
CA VAL A 225 -1.27 -31.14 -0.90
C VAL A 225 -0.96 -31.91 0.40
N GLU A 226 -1.80 -31.78 1.43
CA GLU A 226 -1.62 -32.47 2.72
C GLU A 226 -1.70 -34.00 2.58
N ARG A 227 -2.63 -34.53 1.77
CA ARG A 227 -2.74 -35.99 1.53
C ARG A 227 -1.52 -36.59 0.85
N ALA A 228 -0.73 -35.78 0.16
CA ALA A 228 0.54 -36.21 -0.43
C ALA A 228 1.70 -36.22 0.59
N GLY A 229 1.45 -35.87 1.85
CA GLY A 229 2.42 -35.90 2.94
C GLY A 229 3.11 -34.57 3.22
N ALA A 230 2.75 -33.48 2.54
CA ALA A 230 3.35 -32.18 2.76
C ALA A 230 3.03 -31.65 4.18
N SER A 231 4.07 -31.32 4.94
CA SER A 231 3.96 -30.69 6.25
C SER A 231 3.99 -29.17 6.11
N LEU A 232 2.83 -28.60 5.82
CA LEU A 232 2.64 -27.17 5.57
C LEU A 232 2.92 -26.34 6.84
N GLU A 233 3.69 -25.27 6.69
CA GLU A 233 3.88 -24.25 7.72
C GLU A 233 2.78 -23.18 7.65
N VAL A 234 2.32 -22.82 6.44
CA VAL A 234 1.29 -21.78 6.24
C VAL A 234 0.33 -22.06 5.09
N ARG A 235 -0.96 -21.82 5.31
CA ARG A 235 -2.02 -21.70 4.30
C ARG A 235 -2.45 -20.25 4.26
N HIS A 236 -2.54 -19.65 3.06
CA HIS A 236 -2.89 -18.23 2.97
C HIS A 236 -3.69 -17.83 1.73
N LEU A 237 -4.83 -17.19 1.99
CA LEU A 237 -5.78 -16.72 0.97
C LEU A 237 -6.10 -15.22 1.10
N ALA A 238 -6.33 -14.72 2.31
CA ALA A 238 -6.80 -13.36 2.55
C ALA A 238 -5.81 -12.27 2.07
N ASN A 239 -6.32 -11.39 1.21
CA ASN A 239 -5.75 -10.07 0.91
C ASN A 239 -6.30 -9.02 1.90
N SER A 240 -5.95 -7.74 1.74
CA SER A 240 -6.43 -6.66 2.62
C SER A 240 -7.96 -6.65 2.82
N ALA A 241 -8.75 -6.86 1.77
CA ALA A 241 -10.21 -6.87 1.90
C ALA A 241 -10.68 -8.03 2.79
N ALA A 242 -10.23 -9.25 2.49
CA ALA A 242 -10.61 -10.43 3.27
C ALA A 242 -10.07 -10.43 4.71
N VAL A 243 -8.95 -9.73 4.98
CA VAL A 243 -8.50 -9.49 6.36
C VAL A 243 -9.59 -8.78 7.16
N LEU A 244 -10.17 -7.73 6.59
CA LEU A 244 -11.14 -6.88 7.29
C LEU A 244 -12.58 -7.43 7.27
N THR A 245 -12.94 -8.21 6.25
CA THR A 245 -14.35 -8.59 6.00
C THR A 245 -14.63 -10.08 6.09
N ALA A 246 -13.62 -10.95 6.08
CA ALA A 246 -13.82 -12.40 6.00
C ALA A 246 -12.89 -13.20 6.95
N PRO A 247 -13.13 -13.17 8.28
CA PRO A 247 -12.29 -13.87 9.26
C PRO A 247 -12.04 -15.35 9.00
N ARG A 248 -13.02 -16.06 8.42
CA ARG A 248 -12.88 -17.48 8.05
C ARG A 248 -11.77 -17.76 7.01
N LEU A 249 -11.30 -16.73 6.29
CA LEU A 249 -10.30 -16.85 5.22
C LEU A 249 -8.89 -16.46 5.68
N HIS A 250 -8.68 -16.25 6.98
CA HIS A 250 -7.37 -15.84 7.51
C HIS A 250 -6.34 -16.98 7.49
N TYR A 251 -6.79 -18.22 7.71
CA TYR A 251 -5.92 -19.40 7.81
C TYR A 251 -4.72 -19.14 8.73
N ASP A 252 -3.49 -19.46 8.31
CA ASP A 252 -2.29 -19.30 9.14
C ASP A 252 -1.55 -17.99 8.87
N LEU A 253 -1.77 -17.38 7.70
CA LEU A 253 -1.05 -16.19 7.26
C LEU A 253 -1.96 -15.31 6.38
N VAL A 254 -2.07 -14.04 6.74
CA VAL A 254 -2.78 -13.03 5.93
C VAL A 254 -1.81 -12.16 5.14
N ARG A 255 -2.24 -11.65 3.97
CA ARG A 255 -1.38 -10.86 3.06
C ARG A 255 -1.91 -9.46 2.77
N PRO A 256 -2.03 -8.58 3.77
CA PRO A 256 -2.44 -7.20 3.52
C PRO A 256 -1.37 -6.45 2.70
N GLY A 257 -1.84 -5.73 1.69
CA GLY A 257 -1.04 -4.77 0.91
C GLY A 257 -1.54 -3.36 1.17
N ILE A 258 -2.56 -2.91 0.44
CA ILE A 258 -3.06 -1.52 0.49
C ILE A 258 -3.40 -1.03 1.91
N ALA A 259 -3.90 -1.93 2.76
CA ALA A 259 -4.26 -1.59 4.13
C ALA A 259 -3.04 -1.33 5.04
N VAL A 260 -1.86 -1.90 4.73
CA VAL A 260 -0.59 -1.57 5.40
C VAL A 260 -0.30 -0.07 5.26
N TYR A 261 -0.68 0.51 4.11
CA TYR A 261 -0.49 1.91 3.78
C TYR A 261 -1.65 2.81 4.23
N GLY A 262 -2.62 2.25 4.95
CA GLY A 262 -3.69 3.03 5.57
C GLY A 262 -4.87 3.34 4.67
N HIS A 263 -5.05 2.56 3.61
CA HIS A 263 -6.16 2.72 2.67
C HIS A 263 -7.18 1.59 2.83
N SER A 264 -8.47 1.95 2.81
CA SER A 264 -9.55 0.97 2.84
C SER A 264 -9.60 0.20 1.52
N PRO A 265 -9.54 -1.14 1.54
CA PRO A 265 -9.74 -1.97 0.35
C PRO A 265 -11.22 -2.14 0.00
N VAL A 266 -12.14 -1.67 0.86
CA VAL A 266 -13.60 -1.77 0.70
C VAL A 266 -14.23 -0.40 1.03
N PRO A 267 -13.92 0.67 0.28
CA PRO A 267 -14.35 2.04 0.59
C PRO A 267 -15.88 2.22 0.65
N GLN A 268 -16.65 1.31 0.05
CA GLN A 268 -18.10 1.25 0.12
C GLN A 268 -18.64 0.74 1.48
N LEU A 269 -17.81 0.06 2.28
CA LEU A 269 -18.19 -0.42 3.62
C LEU A 269 -17.69 0.50 4.74
N GLY A 270 -16.51 1.10 4.57
CA GLY A 270 -15.89 1.90 5.62
C GLY A 270 -14.71 2.72 5.14
N ALA A 271 -14.50 3.86 5.79
CA ALA A 271 -13.31 4.67 5.66
C ALA A 271 -12.11 4.01 6.38
N PRO A 272 -10.86 4.46 6.12
CA PRO A 272 -9.70 3.95 6.85
C PRO A 272 -9.85 3.97 8.37
N GLY A 273 -10.35 5.08 8.94
CA GLY A 273 -10.53 5.23 10.39
C GLY A 273 -11.46 4.18 11.02
N ASP A 274 -12.49 3.75 10.29
CA ASP A 274 -13.44 2.71 10.74
C ASP A 274 -12.75 1.36 11.01
N TYR A 275 -11.60 1.12 10.36
CA TYR A 275 -10.80 -0.10 10.50
C TYR A 275 -9.56 0.09 11.38
N GLY A 276 -9.39 1.27 12.01
CA GLY A 276 -8.18 1.63 12.73
C GLY A 276 -6.98 1.89 11.83
N LEU A 277 -7.22 2.21 10.56
CA LEU A 277 -6.18 2.48 9.56
C LEU A 277 -5.97 3.99 9.39
N ARG A 278 -4.72 4.38 9.12
CA ARG A 278 -4.32 5.76 8.88
C ARG A 278 -3.42 5.86 7.66
N GLY A 279 -3.82 6.69 6.69
CA GLY A 279 -3.05 6.92 5.46
C GLY A 279 -1.60 7.29 5.75
N ALA A 280 -0.65 6.55 5.16
CA ALA A 280 0.78 6.71 5.43
C ALA A 280 1.45 7.77 4.56
N MET A 281 0.94 8.05 3.36
CA MET A 281 1.50 9.05 2.45
C MET A 281 0.70 10.35 2.46
N THR A 282 1.40 11.48 2.52
CA THR A 282 0.88 12.82 2.23
C THR A 282 1.65 13.42 1.06
N LEU A 283 0.96 13.66 -0.07
CA LEU A 283 1.53 14.28 -1.25
C LEU A 283 1.27 15.80 -1.22
N GLN A 284 2.35 16.57 -1.24
CA GLN A 284 2.31 18.03 -1.13
C GLN A 284 3.10 18.70 -2.25
N ALA A 285 2.69 19.89 -2.64
CA ALA A 285 3.41 20.72 -3.60
C ALA A 285 3.30 22.20 -3.24
N ARG A 286 4.29 22.99 -3.64
CA ARG A 286 4.24 24.45 -3.54
C ARG A 286 3.58 25.03 -4.78
N LEU A 287 2.72 26.04 -4.62
CA LEU A 287 2.19 26.78 -5.76
C LEU A 287 3.35 27.48 -6.50
N ALA A 288 3.56 27.15 -7.77
CA ALA A 288 4.63 27.72 -8.58
C ALA A 288 4.32 29.15 -9.04
N THR A 289 3.05 29.44 -9.28
CA THR A 289 2.58 30.77 -9.69
C THR A 289 1.19 30.98 -9.14
N VAL A 290 0.92 32.20 -8.68
CA VAL A 290 -0.43 32.68 -8.38
C VAL A 290 -0.65 33.99 -9.14
N LYS A 291 -1.73 34.08 -9.92
CA LYS A 291 -2.02 35.25 -10.76
C LYS A 291 -3.51 35.56 -10.84
N ASP A 292 -3.83 36.84 -10.95
CA ASP A 292 -5.19 37.32 -11.22
C ASP A 292 -5.51 37.14 -12.71
N VAL A 293 -6.74 36.73 -13.01
CA VAL A 293 -7.26 36.59 -14.37
C VAL A 293 -8.71 37.09 -14.45
N PRO A 294 -9.13 37.67 -15.59
CA PRO A 294 -10.51 38.13 -15.75
C PRO A 294 -11.50 36.97 -15.89
N ALA A 295 -12.79 37.25 -15.75
CA ALA A 295 -13.88 36.38 -16.17
C ALA A 295 -13.77 36.03 -17.67
N GLY A 296 -14.19 34.81 -18.05
CA GLY A 296 -14.14 34.34 -19.43
C GLY A 296 -12.76 33.86 -19.90
N HIS A 297 -11.78 33.77 -19.00
CA HIS A 297 -10.44 33.29 -19.34
C HIS A 297 -10.40 31.76 -19.43
N GLY A 298 -10.02 31.24 -20.59
CA GLY A 298 -9.83 29.80 -20.79
C GLY A 298 -8.59 29.28 -20.05
N VAL A 299 -8.73 28.16 -19.33
CA VAL A 299 -7.66 27.59 -18.50
C VAL A 299 -7.20 26.24 -19.04
N SER A 300 -5.87 26.10 -19.16
CA SER A 300 -5.18 24.90 -19.66
C SER A 300 -5.55 24.51 -21.11
N TYR A 301 -5.00 23.41 -21.60
CA TYR A 301 -5.19 22.93 -22.98
C TYR A 301 -6.67 22.67 -23.29
N GLY A 302 -7.11 23.16 -24.45
CA GLY A 302 -8.48 22.96 -24.94
C GLY A 302 -9.54 23.79 -24.22
N HIS A 303 -9.16 24.60 -23.22
CA HIS A 303 -10.06 25.51 -22.49
C HIS A 303 -11.34 24.83 -21.97
N HIS A 304 -11.20 23.58 -21.50
CA HIS A 304 -12.29 22.82 -20.86
C HIS A 304 -12.76 23.42 -19.53
N TYR A 305 -12.02 24.39 -19.00
CA TYR A 305 -12.44 25.25 -17.91
C TYR A 305 -12.31 26.69 -18.36
N THR A 306 -13.34 27.50 -18.10
CA THR A 306 -13.35 28.94 -18.35
C THR A 306 -13.76 29.62 -17.06
N THR A 307 -13.01 30.64 -16.64
CA THR A 307 -13.26 31.31 -15.36
C THR A 307 -14.66 31.96 -15.35
N PRO A 308 -15.51 31.64 -14.37
CA PRO A 308 -16.88 32.19 -14.35
C PRO A 308 -16.93 33.64 -13.85
N ARG A 309 -15.83 34.14 -13.29
CA ARG A 309 -15.67 35.46 -12.69
C ARG A 309 -14.19 35.83 -12.65
N ASP A 310 -13.90 37.10 -12.39
CA ASP A 310 -12.55 37.54 -12.03
C ASP A 310 -12.07 36.72 -10.82
N THR A 311 -10.89 36.11 -10.95
CA THR A 311 -10.42 35.13 -9.97
C THR A 311 -8.89 35.06 -9.93
N ARG A 312 -8.36 34.29 -8.98
CA ARG A 312 -6.94 33.95 -8.89
C ARG A 312 -6.71 32.50 -9.28
N LEU A 313 -5.75 32.27 -10.16
CA LEU A 313 -5.32 30.92 -10.53
C LEU A 313 -4.00 30.58 -9.86
N GLY A 314 -3.90 29.36 -9.32
CA GLY A 314 -2.70 28.79 -8.74
C GLY A 314 -2.18 27.63 -9.59
N VAL A 315 -0.89 27.60 -9.89
CA VAL A 315 -0.25 26.50 -10.64
C VAL A 315 0.40 25.53 -9.65
N VAL A 316 0.03 24.26 -9.74
CA VAL A 316 0.68 23.15 -9.00
C VAL A 316 1.69 22.47 -9.93
N PRO A 317 3.00 22.43 -9.57
CA PRO A 317 4.07 21.89 -10.42
C PRO A 317 4.18 20.36 -10.32
N LEU A 318 3.05 19.67 -10.46
CA LEU A 318 2.96 18.23 -10.61
C LEU A 318 2.00 17.91 -11.74
N GLY A 319 2.37 16.99 -12.63
CA GLY A 319 1.52 16.54 -13.72
C GLY A 319 1.54 15.03 -13.90
N TYR A 320 1.06 14.56 -15.05
CA TYR A 320 0.94 13.13 -15.29
C TYR A 320 2.28 12.39 -15.42
N ALA A 321 3.39 13.09 -15.69
CA ALA A 321 4.72 12.49 -15.61
C ALA A 321 5.17 12.23 -14.16
N ASP A 322 4.54 12.91 -13.20
CA ASP A 322 4.83 12.80 -11.77
C ASP A 322 3.83 11.89 -11.03
N GLY A 323 2.88 11.30 -11.77
CA GLY A 323 1.85 10.40 -11.22
C GLY A 323 0.47 11.02 -11.03
N ILE A 324 0.24 12.28 -11.45
CA ILE A 324 -1.09 12.91 -11.37
C ILE A 324 -1.95 12.46 -12.55
N GLN A 325 -3.04 11.75 -12.27
CA GLN A 325 -3.85 11.11 -13.30
C GLN A 325 -4.47 12.16 -14.23
N ARG A 326 -4.17 12.06 -15.53
CA ARG A 326 -4.76 12.96 -16.54
C ARG A 326 -6.29 12.89 -16.56
N HIS A 327 -6.86 11.73 -16.20
CA HIS A 327 -8.29 11.52 -16.08
C HIS A 327 -8.94 12.29 -14.93
N ALA A 328 -8.17 12.77 -13.94
CA ALA A 328 -8.63 13.69 -12.90
C ALA A 328 -8.67 15.17 -13.37
N SER A 329 -8.73 15.42 -14.68
CA SER A 329 -8.94 16.77 -15.23
C SER A 329 -10.34 17.28 -14.89
N GLY A 330 -10.47 18.58 -14.65
CA GLY A 330 -11.76 19.20 -14.27
C GLY A 330 -12.41 20.04 -15.37
N GLY A 331 -13.48 20.73 -14.98
CA GLY A 331 -14.31 21.51 -15.90
C GLY A 331 -15.22 20.60 -16.73
N SER A 332 -15.27 20.79 -18.05
CA SER A 332 -16.10 19.97 -18.94
C SER A 332 -15.58 18.53 -19.11
N LEU A 333 -14.43 18.17 -18.51
CA LEU A 333 -13.82 16.85 -18.59
C LEU A 333 -14.15 15.94 -17.40
N GLY A 334 -14.68 16.51 -16.32
CA GLY A 334 -14.94 15.76 -15.09
C GLY A 334 -14.97 16.66 -13.86
N VAL A 335 -15.09 16.03 -12.70
CA VAL A 335 -15.15 16.74 -11.41
C VAL A 335 -13.85 17.46 -11.08
N GLY A 336 -12.71 16.98 -11.58
CA GLY A 336 -11.39 17.48 -11.21
C GLY A 336 -10.90 16.90 -9.89
N GLY A 337 -9.61 16.52 -9.87
CA GLY A 337 -8.93 16.02 -8.68
C GLY A 337 -9.01 17.02 -7.52
N PRO A 338 -9.34 16.58 -6.29
CA PRO A 338 -9.45 17.47 -5.14
C PRO A 338 -8.08 17.83 -4.58
N VAL A 339 -7.91 19.08 -4.14
CA VAL A 339 -6.66 19.57 -3.53
C VAL A 339 -6.99 20.43 -2.30
N GLY A 340 -6.44 20.07 -1.15
CA GLY A 340 -6.55 20.87 0.08
C GLY A 340 -5.59 22.06 0.07
N THR A 341 -6.07 23.21 0.53
CA THR A 341 -5.27 24.44 0.71
C THR A 341 -5.71 25.19 1.97
N GLY A 342 -4.89 26.15 2.41
CA GLY A 342 -5.11 26.94 3.61
C GLY A 342 -4.84 26.15 4.90
N ALA A 343 -5.01 26.84 6.04
CA ALA A 343 -4.85 26.26 7.37
C ALA A 343 -5.88 26.86 8.36
N GLY A 344 -6.24 26.09 9.39
CA GLY A 344 -7.22 26.52 10.38
C GLY A 344 -8.54 26.95 9.74
N GLY A 345 -9.05 28.14 10.11
CA GLY A 345 -10.31 28.68 9.57
C GLY A 345 -10.32 29.03 8.08
N THR A 346 -9.19 28.94 7.38
CA THR A 346 -9.08 29.17 5.93
C THR A 346 -8.99 27.88 5.10
N ALA A 347 -8.92 26.73 5.78
CA ALA A 347 -8.76 25.44 5.14
C ALA A 347 -9.96 25.08 4.25
N ARG A 348 -9.70 24.72 3.00
CA ARG A 348 -10.72 24.33 2.04
C ARG A 348 -10.18 23.38 0.97
N VAL A 349 -11.10 22.69 0.30
CA VAL A 349 -10.79 21.83 -0.85
C VAL A 349 -11.14 22.57 -2.13
N LEU A 350 -10.16 22.66 -3.02
CA LEU A 350 -10.31 23.11 -4.40
C LEU A 350 -10.28 21.90 -5.35
N ARG A 351 -10.53 22.14 -6.63
CA ARG A 351 -10.47 21.09 -7.66
C ARG A 351 -9.64 21.56 -8.84
N VAL A 352 -9.04 20.60 -9.56
CA VAL A 352 -8.32 20.88 -10.81
C VAL A 352 -9.22 21.66 -11.78
N ALA A 353 -8.73 22.80 -12.27
CA ALA A 353 -9.40 23.65 -13.24
C ALA A 353 -8.84 23.39 -14.65
N GLY A 354 -9.56 22.58 -15.43
CA GLY A 354 -9.17 22.20 -16.80
C GLY A 354 -8.28 20.96 -16.84
N ARG A 355 -7.43 20.86 -17.88
CA ARG A 355 -6.59 19.67 -18.08
C ARG A 355 -5.39 19.62 -17.14
N VAL A 356 -5.14 18.44 -16.58
CA VAL A 356 -3.83 18.05 -16.04
C VAL A 356 -2.84 17.91 -17.21
N CYS A 357 -1.70 18.59 -17.11
CA CYS A 357 -0.61 18.57 -18.10
C CYS A 357 0.52 17.63 -17.67
N MET A 358 1.59 17.56 -18.46
CA MET A 358 2.72 16.64 -18.20
C MET A 358 3.38 16.91 -16.84
N ASP A 359 3.60 18.18 -16.51
CA ASP A 359 4.39 18.58 -15.33
C ASP A 359 3.64 19.54 -14.40
N GLN A 360 2.37 19.87 -14.69
CA GLN A 360 1.60 20.83 -13.90
C GLN A 360 0.08 20.75 -14.13
N PHE A 361 -0.69 21.31 -13.20
CA PHE A 361 -2.10 21.63 -13.39
C PHE A 361 -2.46 22.94 -12.67
N VAL A 362 -3.67 23.43 -12.93
CA VAL A 362 -4.15 24.72 -12.41
C VAL A 362 -5.29 24.49 -11.42
N LEU A 363 -5.32 25.30 -10.36
CA LEU A 363 -6.44 25.46 -9.44
C LEU A 363 -7.06 26.84 -9.64
N ASP A 364 -8.38 26.93 -9.65
CA ASP A 364 -9.07 28.21 -9.41
C ASP A 364 -9.17 28.42 -7.90
N LEU A 365 -8.42 29.39 -7.38
CA LEU A 365 -8.31 29.70 -5.95
C LEU A 365 -9.50 30.53 -5.44
N GLY A 366 -10.21 31.18 -6.36
CA GLY A 366 -11.33 32.07 -6.08
C GLY A 366 -10.98 33.56 -6.00
N PRO A 367 -11.99 34.45 -6.03
CA PRO A 367 -11.80 35.89 -5.89
C PRO A 367 -11.34 36.24 -4.47
N GLY A 368 -10.38 37.16 -4.35
CA GLY A 368 -9.83 37.59 -3.06
C GLY A 368 -9.00 36.53 -2.34
N ALA A 369 -8.67 35.43 -3.02
CA ALA A 369 -7.81 34.37 -2.51
C ALA A 369 -6.46 34.92 -2.02
N ALA A 370 -6.08 34.55 -0.79
CA ALA A 370 -4.89 35.06 -0.11
C ALA A 370 -3.61 34.25 -0.43
N GLU A 371 -3.77 33.12 -1.10
CA GLU A 371 -2.69 32.22 -1.50
C GLU A 371 -1.64 32.93 -2.36
N ARG A 372 -0.40 32.50 -2.21
CA ARG A 372 0.80 33.05 -2.85
C ARG A 372 1.63 31.93 -3.47
N ALA A 373 2.48 32.30 -4.42
CA ALA A 373 3.52 31.38 -4.87
C ALA A 373 4.39 30.97 -3.66
N GLY A 374 4.72 29.69 -3.57
CA GLY A 374 5.43 29.09 -2.43
C GLY A 374 4.52 28.47 -1.37
N ASP A 375 3.22 28.84 -1.31
CA ASP A 375 2.27 28.24 -0.38
C ASP A 375 2.07 26.75 -0.70
N VAL A 376 1.95 25.94 0.35
CA VAL A 376 1.82 24.50 0.22
C VAL A 376 0.36 24.10 0.03
N VAL A 377 0.10 23.28 -0.97
CA VAL A 377 -1.15 22.57 -1.18
C VAL A 377 -0.95 21.07 -0.95
N THR A 378 -1.99 20.41 -0.45
CA THR A 378 -1.98 18.96 -0.20
C THR A 378 -2.90 18.28 -1.19
N LEU A 379 -2.33 17.46 -2.07
CA LEU A 379 -3.10 16.74 -3.08
C LEU A 379 -3.89 15.63 -2.41
N PHE A 380 -3.23 14.80 -1.61
CA PHE A 380 -3.88 13.84 -0.71
C PHE A 380 -3.04 13.57 0.53
N GLY A 381 -3.67 13.08 1.60
CA GLY A 381 -3.01 12.74 2.85
C GLY A 381 -3.85 11.83 3.75
N ALA A 382 -3.49 11.80 5.03
CA ALA A 382 -4.20 11.03 6.05
C ALA A 382 -5.56 11.66 6.38
N SER A 383 -6.64 11.12 5.82
CA SER A 383 -8.01 11.49 6.17
C SER A 383 -9.02 10.40 5.78
N ASP A 384 -10.24 10.50 6.32
CA ASP A 384 -11.37 9.64 5.94
C ASP A 384 -12.07 10.08 4.64
N GLY A 385 -11.58 11.16 4.02
CA GLY A 385 -12.01 11.62 2.69
C GLY A 385 -12.93 12.84 2.70
N VAL A 386 -12.97 13.54 1.57
CA VAL A 386 -13.66 14.84 1.44
C VAL A 386 -15.18 14.71 1.61
N ASP A 387 -15.76 13.61 1.17
CA ASP A 387 -17.21 13.35 1.28
C ASP A 387 -17.66 13.17 2.75
N ARG A 388 -16.69 12.97 3.66
CA ARG A 388 -16.90 12.90 5.12
C ARG A 388 -16.52 14.20 5.85
N GLY A 389 -16.36 15.29 5.12
CA GLY A 389 -16.07 16.62 5.67
C GLY A 389 -14.58 16.89 5.90
N ALA A 390 -13.68 16.03 5.43
CA ALA A 390 -12.25 16.30 5.52
C ALA A 390 -11.83 17.45 4.59
N VAL A 391 -10.99 18.35 5.09
CA VAL A 391 -10.37 19.44 4.31
C VAL A 391 -9.08 19.01 3.61
N VAL A 392 -8.55 17.85 3.98
CA VAL A 392 -7.43 17.18 3.32
C VAL A 392 -8.02 16.00 2.54
N PRO A 393 -7.93 15.97 1.20
CA PRO A 393 -8.36 14.81 0.44
C PRO A 393 -7.51 13.58 0.77
N ASN A 394 -8.04 12.39 0.52
CA ASN A 394 -7.25 11.16 0.55
C ASN A 394 -7.05 10.60 -0.87
N ALA A 395 -6.27 9.51 -0.98
CA ALA A 395 -6.00 8.88 -2.27
C ALA A 395 -7.28 8.31 -2.93
N GLU A 396 -8.28 7.93 -2.14
CA GLU A 396 -9.57 7.44 -2.66
C GLU A 396 -10.37 8.57 -3.32
N ASP A 397 -10.31 9.80 -2.78
CA ASP A 397 -10.96 10.95 -3.40
C ASP A 397 -10.36 11.28 -4.79
N TRP A 398 -9.04 11.10 -4.95
CA TRP A 398 -8.37 11.16 -6.25
C TRP A 398 -8.74 10.00 -7.16
N ALA A 399 -8.83 8.79 -6.62
CA ALA A 399 -9.22 7.60 -7.35
C ALA A 399 -10.61 7.76 -7.99
N ARG A 400 -11.60 8.25 -7.22
CA ARG A 400 -12.94 8.58 -7.72
C ARG A 400 -12.90 9.64 -8.82
N ALA A 401 -12.12 10.71 -8.63
CA ALA A 401 -12.00 11.77 -9.64
C ALA A 401 -11.35 11.28 -10.95
N ALA A 402 -10.45 10.30 -10.87
CA ALA A 402 -9.76 9.71 -12.02
C ALA A 402 -10.48 8.50 -12.64
N GLY A 403 -11.51 7.95 -11.99
CA GLY A 403 -12.17 6.71 -12.42
C GLY A 403 -11.32 5.46 -12.22
N THR A 404 -10.58 5.39 -11.12
CA THR A 404 -9.69 4.27 -10.76
C THR A 404 -9.79 3.93 -9.26
N ILE A 405 -8.80 3.23 -8.72
CA ILE A 405 -8.68 2.80 -7.32
C ILE A 405 -7.47 3.45 -6.64
N SER A 406 -7.55 3.64 -5.32
CA SER A 406 -6.48 4.24 -4.51
C SER A 406 -5.11 3.55 -4.66
N TYR A 407 -5.09 2.26 -5.01
CA TYR A 407 -3.88 1.50 -5.33
C TYR A 407 -3.07 2.15 -6.46
N GLU A 408 -3.71 2.53 -7.57
CA GLU A 408 -3.05 3.16 -8.71
C GLU A 408 -2.53 4.56 -8.33
N ILE A 409 -3.31 5.29 -7.52
CA ILE A 409 -2.95 6.65 -7.08
C ILE A 409 -1.60 6.66 -6.35
N VAL A 410 -1.45 5.83 -5.32
CA VAL A 410 -0.23 5.85 -4.49
C VAL A 410 0.97 5.18 -5.16
N THR A 411 0.72 4.16 -5.98
CA THR A 411 1.80 3.49 -6.74
C THR A 411 2.34 4.33 -7.89
N GLY A 412 1.52 5.24 -8.44
CA GLY A 412 1.88 6.05 -9.59
C GLY A 412 2.80 7.24 -9.32
N ILE A 413 3.05 7.59 -8.05
CA ILE A 413 3.80 8.80 -7.70
C ILE A 413 5.26 8.68 -8.17
N GLY A 414 5.67 9.57 -9.07
CA GLY A 414 7.00 9.57 -9.69
C GLY A 414 8.10 10.14 -8.79
N ALA A 415 9.35 10.10 -9.27
CA ALA A 415 10.52 10.51 -8.49
C ALA A 415 10.64 12.03 -8.24
N ARG A 416 9.96 12.88 -9.04
CA ARG A 416 9.98 14.35 -8.84
C ARG A 416 9.21 14.80 -7.59
N ALA A 417 8.43 13.91 -6.99
CA ALA A 417 7.99 14.01 -5.60
C ALA A 417 8.86 13.08 -4.74
N PRO A 418 10.02 13.56 -4.25
CA PRO A 418 10.90 12.76 -3.41
C PRO A 418 10.17 12.31 -2.14
N ARG A 419 10.51 11.10 -1.69
CA ARG A 419 9.96 10.54 -0.45
C ARG A 419 10.71 11.13 0.74
N VAL A 420 9.96 11.65 1.70
CA VAL A 420 10.48 12.14 2.98
C VAL A 420 9.89 11.30 4.09
N TYR A 421 10.73 10.61 4.85
CA TYR A 421 10.29 9.68 5.90
C TYR A 421 10.13 10.37 7.25
N ALA A 422 9.07 10.03 7.98
CA ALA A 422 8.79 10.52 9.32
C ALA A 422 8.34 9.36 10.24
N GLY A 423 8.25 9.61 11.56
CA GLY A 423 7.47 8.78 12.48
C GLY A 423 8.17 7.55 13.09
N LEU A 424 9.40 7.19 12.71
CA LEU A 424 10.24 6.22 13.43
C LEU A 424 11.67 6.74 13.38
N ASP A 425 12.26 7.07 14.54
CA ASP A 425 13.63 7.63 14.72
C ASP A 425 14.28 8.08 13.41
N ALA A 426 13.82 9.22 12.89
CA ALA A 426 14.16 9.72 11.57
C ALA A 426 15.67 9.99 11.38
N GLY A 427 16.45 9.96 12.49
CA GLY A 427 17.90 10.05 12.50
C GLY A 427 18.65 8.82 11.97
N LEU A 428 17.97 7.72 11.62
CA LEU A 428 18.59 6.51 11.05
C LEU A 428 18.48 6.39 9.52
N TYR A 429 17.79 7.32 8.83
CA TYR A 429 17.46 7.18 7.41
C TYR A 429 17.97 8.30 6.49
N THR A 430 18.81 9.21 6.98
CA THR A 430 19.54 10.20 6.15
C THR A 430 20.80 9.63 5.49
N GLY A 431 21.01 8.31 5.53
CA GLY A 431 22.21 7.64 4.99
C GLY A 431 21.93 6.79 3.76
N MET A 432 21.54 7.41 2.64
CA MET A 432 21.86 6.92 1.30
C MET A 432 22.05 8.16 0.43
N ASP A 433 23.13 8.86 0.75
CA ASP A 433 23.65 9.96 -0.03
C ASP A 433 24.11 9.45 -1.40
N GLU A 434 24.08 10.37 -2.32
CA GLU A 434 24.47 10.30 -3.71
C GLU A 434 25.83 9.60 -3.89
N SER A 435 25.85 8.47 -4.62
CA SER A 435 27.03 8.07 -5.38
C SER A 435 26.61 7.87 -6.83
N SER A 436 26.68 8.98 -7.56
CA SER A 436 26.46 9.09 -9.00
C SER A 436 27.67 8.63 -9.84
N GLU A 437 28.60 7.85 -9.29
CA GLU A 437 29.87 7.56 -9.99
C GLU A 437 30.00 6.18 -10.67
N ASP A 438 29.15 5.18 -10.43
CA ASP A 438 29.37 3.83 -11.00
C ASP A 438 28.57 3.47 -12.28
N ARG A 439 28.09 4.47 -13.03
CA ARG A 439 27.53 4.25 -14.40
C ARG A 439 28.55 4.47 -15.52
N LYS A 440 29.76 3.96 -15.38
CA LYS A 440 30.76 3.95 -16.47
C LYS A 440 31.55 2.66 -16.58
N GLU A 441 30.91 1.49 -16.62
CA GLU A 441 31.56 0.32 -17.26
C GLU A 441 30.62 -0.85 -17.59
N VAL A 442 29.62 -0.66 -18.45
CA VAL A 442 29.08 -1.77 -19.27
C VAL A 442 28.63 -1.21 -20.62
N GLN A 443 29.61 -0.85 -21.45
CA GLN A 443 29.40 -0.75 -22.90
C GLN A 443 30.74 -0.88 -23.64
N ARG A 444 31.23 -2.11 -23.74
CA ARG A 444 32.03 -2.60 -24.87
C ARG A 444 31.77 -4.07 -25.09
#